data_AF-A0AAP6ZSA3-F1
#
_entry.id   AF-A0AAP6ZSA3-F1
#
_cell.length_a   1.000
_cell.length_b   1.000
_cell.length_c   1.000
_cell.angle_alpha   90.00
_cell.angle_beta   90.00
_cell.angle_gamma   90.00
#
_symmetry.space_group_name_H-M   'P 1'
#
loop_
_entity.id
_entity.type
_entity.pdbx_description
1 polymer ?
#
loop_
_entity_poly.entity_id
_entity_poly.type
_entity_poly.pdbx_seq_one_letter_code
_entity_poly.pdbx_strand_id
1 'polypeptide(L)'
;MEDIKEEMCFELIYSWCYMMANKFFRLYGGVSGIEFDDFLNSAYVAACRSFNNFDPCKGKLENYMLKCINLELGRIVSDSYKYQSQTDSIDELLINGIDVNSFLKSDTEIDNQSLVIFENNLEGVLFNLDERKLNIIFEFYFKGRTFKDIANDLEISPSRVSQLHTEIILDLRDNWK
;
A
#
# COMPACT_ATOMS: atom_id res chain seq x y z
N MET A 1 17.11 -34.14 -26.94
CA MET A 1 18.05 -33.30 -27.73
C MET A 1 17.58 -31.85 -27.79
N GLU A 2 16.26 -31.59 -27.79
CA GLU A 2 15.65 -30.29 -27.48
C GLU A 2 15.95 -29.84 -26.03
N ASP A 3 15.65 -30.69 -25.03
CA ASP A 3 15.84 -30.35 -23.60
C ASP A 3 17.29 -29.98 -23.25
N ILE A 4 18.25 -30.71 -23.81
CA ILE A 4 19.69 -30.45 -23.60
C ILE A 4 20.10 -29.09 -24.20
N LYS A 5 19.47 -28.66 -25.30
CA LYS A 5 19.75 -27.35 -25.91
C LYS A 5 19.11 -26.20 -25.11
N GLU A 6 17.94 -26.43 -24.52
CA GLU A 6 17.31 -25.47 -23.61
C GLU A 6 18.13 -25.33 -22.31
N GLU A 7 18.51 -26.44 -21.67
CA GLU A 7 19.38 -26.41 -20.48
C GLU A 7 20.71 -25.69 -20.75
N MET A 8 21.36 -25.96 -21.89
CA MET A 8 22.59 -25.26 -22.28
C MET A 8 22.39 -23.76 -22.51
N CYS A 9 21.21 -23.31 -22.97
CA CYS A 9 20.90 -21.89 -23.08
C CYS A 9 20.71 -21.26 -21.69
N PHE A 10 20.06 -21.95 -20.76
CA PHE A 10 19.86 -21.46 -19.40
C PHE A 10 21.20 -21.29 -18.66
N GLU A 11 22.11 -22.25 -18.77
CA GLU A 11 23.46 -22.16 -18.16
C GLU A 11 24.30 -20.99 -18.73
N LEU A 12 24.19 -20.73 -20.03
CA LEU A 12 24.86 -19.58 -20.66
C LEU A 12 24.28 -18.25 -20.17
N ILE A 13 22.95 -18.15 -20.09
CA ILE A 13 22.26 -16.96 -19.57
C ILE A 13 22.61 -16.74 -18.10
N TYR A 14 22.65 -17.82 -17.29
CA TYR A 14 23.09 -17.79 -15.90
C TYR A 14 24.48 -17.16 -15.80
N SER A 15 25.42 -17.67 -16.60
CA SER A 15 26.80 -17.22 -16.58
C SER A 15 26.94 -15.73 -16.90
N TRP A 16 26.19 -15.22 -17.88
CA TRP A 16 26.17 -13.79 -18.21
C TRP A 16 25.56 -12.94 -17.09
N CYS A 17 24.43 -13.38 -16.52
CA CYS A 17 23.76 -12.68 -15.42
C CYS A 17 24.66 -12.62 -14.20
N TYR A 18 25.25 -13.74 -13.82
CA TYR A 18 26.17 -13.86 -12.68
C TYR A 18 27.42 -12.99 -12.84
N MET A 19 28.03 -12.99 -14.04
CA MET A 19 29.17 -12.15 -14.36
C MET A 19 28.82 -10.66 -14.22
N MET A 20 27.68 -10.24 -14.79
CA MET A 20 27.24 -8.85 -14.74
C MET A 20 26.86 -8.42 -13.32
N ALA A 21 26.15 -9.26 -12.58
CA ALA A 21 25.82 -9.02 -11.17
C ALA A 21 27.08 -8.85 -10.33
N ASN A 22 28.09 -9.72 -10.50
CA ASN A 22 29.37 -9.59 -9.80
C ASN A 22 30.09 -8.28 -10.12
N LYS A 23 30.12 -7.88 -11.40
CA LYS A 23 30.70 -6.60 -11.81
C LYS A 23 30.02 -5.43 -11.10
N PHE A 24 28.69 -5.40 -11.09
CA PHE A 24 27.92 -4.32 -10.47
C PHE A 24 28.04 -4.33 -8.94
N PHE A 25 27.95 -5.50 -8.30
CA PHE A 25 28.11 -5.63 -6.85
C PHE A 25 29.49 -5.16 -6.38
N ARG A 26 30.56 -5.47 -7.11
CA ARG A 26 31.91 -4.97 -6.79
C ARG A 26 32.04 -3.45 -6.92
N LEU A 27 31.34 -2.84 -7.89
CA LEU A 27 31.43 -1.41 -8.14
C LEU A 27 30.50 -0.59 -7.23
N TYR A 28 29.32 -1.12 -6.91
CA TYR A 28 28.23 -0.36 -6.31
C TYR A 28 27.67 -0.98 -5.04
N GLY A 29 27.91 -2.25 -4.73
CA GLY A 29 27.28 -2.95 -3.59
C GLY A 29 27.52 -2.26 -2.25
N GLY A 30 28.74 -1.75 -2.02
CA GLY A 30 29.08 -1.04 -0.79
C GLY A 30 28.45 0.34 -0.64
N VAL A 31 27.93 0.94 -1.71
CA VAL A 31 27.39 2.31 -1.70
C VAL A 31 25.88 2.31 -1.90
N SER A 32 25.39 1.52 -2.87
CA SER A 32 23.97 1.44 -3.23
C SER A 32 23.09 0.77 -2.18
N GLY A 33 23.67 0.00 -1.25
CA GLY A 33 22.90 -0.81 -0.30
C GLY A 33 22.15 -1.99 -0.95
N ILE A 34 22.38 -2.25 -2.23
CA ILE A 34 21.74 -3.34 -2.98
C ILE A 34 22.51 -4.64 -2.74
N GLU A 35 21.79 -5.73 -2.44
CA GLU A 35 22.38 -7.04 -2.24
C GLU A 35 22.79 -7.71 -3.56
N PHE A 36 23.73 -8.66 -3.50
CA PHE A 36 24.18 -9.37 -4.68
C PHE A 36 23.02 -10.10 -5.40
N ASP A 37 22.13 -10.72 -4.63
CA ASP A 37 21.00 -11.47 -5.17
C ASP A 37 20.01 -10.57 -5.92
N ASP A 38 19.84 -9.32 -5.49
CA ASP A 38 19.02 -8.34 -6.20
C ASP A 38 19.60 -7.98 -7.56
N PHE A 39 20.93 -7.81 -7.64
CA PHE A 39 21.60 -7.64 -8.93
C PHE A 39 21.44 -8.87 -9.83
N LEU A 40 21.58 -10.07 -9.27
CA LEU A 40 21.45 -11.31 -10.01
C LEU A 40 20.04 -11.50 -10.56
N ASN A 41 19.03 -11.37 -9.71
CA ASN A 41 17.61 -11.50 -10.07
C ASN A 41 17.20 -10.45 -11.12
N SER A 42 17.68 -9.22 -10.97
CA SER A 42 17.39 -8.14 -11.91
C SER A 42 18.05 -8.38 -13.27
N ALA A 43 19.28 -8.90 -13.28
CA ALA A 43 19.96 -9.31 -14.51
C ALA A 43 19.17 -10.41 -15.22
N TYR A 44 18.67 -11.40 -14.48
CA TYR A 44 17.82 -12.46 -15.02
C TYR A 44 16.55 -11.95 -15.66
N VAL A 45 15.83 -11.08 -14.96
CA VAL A 45 14.60 -10.48 -15.49
C VAL A 45 14.89 -9.70 -16.77
N ALA A 46 15.99 -8.95 -16.83
CA ALA A 46 16.42 -8.25 -18.04
C ALA A 46 16.80 -9.22 -19.17
N ALA A 47 17.49 -10.32 -18.87
CA ALA A 47 17.86 -11.34 -19.84
C ALA A 47 16.62 -12.00 -20.46
N CYS A 48 15.66 -12.44 -19.64
CA CYS A 48 14.41 -13.04 -20.13
C CYS A 48 13.60 -12.05 -20.99
N ARG A 49 13.47 -10.79 -20.55
CA ARG A 49 12.79 -9.74 -21.32
C ARG A 49 13.48 -9.46 -22.66
N SER A 50 14.81 -9.42 -22.68
CA SER A 50 15.58 -9.15 -23.90
C SER A 50 15.59 -10.35 -24.86
N PHE A 51 15.60 -11.58 -24.35
CA PHE A 51 15.45 -12.79 -25.15
C PHE A 51 14.12 -12.79 -25.93
N ASN A 52 13.00 -12.49 -25.25
CA ASN A 52 11.67 -12.44 -25.89
C ASN A 52 11.52 -11.32 -26.94
N ASN A 53 12.30 -10.25 -26.82
CA ASN A 53 12.24 -9.09 -27.72
C ASN A 53 13.41 -9.04 -28.71
N PHE A 54 14.22 -10.10 -28.80
CA PHE A 54 15.39 -10.13 -29.65
C PHE A 54 15.02 -10.26 -31.13
N ASP A 55 15.69 -9.47 -31.97
CA ASP A 55 15.56 -9.51 -33.42
C ASP A 55 16.90 -10.00 -34.03
N PRO A 56 16.93 -11.23 -34.58
CA PRO A 56 18.13 -11.82 -35.17
C PRO A 56 18.74 -11.01 -36.32
N CYS A 57 17.96 -10.16 -36.99
CA CYS A 57 18.45 -9.34 -38.09
C CYS A 57 19.31 -8.16 -37.62
N LYS A 58 19.24 -7.78 -36.33
CA LYS A 58 19.90 -6.58 -35.79
C LYS A 58 21.26 -6.85 -35.15
N GLY A 59 21.67 -8.10 -34.96
CA GLY A 59 22.98 -8.43 -34.41
C GLY A 59 23.03 -9.76 -33.65
N LYS A 60 24.01 -9.89 -32.75
CA LYS A 60 24.17 -11.07 -31.89
C LYS A 60 23.34 -10.95 -30.62
N LEU A 61 22.69 -12.05 -30.25
CA LEU A 61 21.85 -12.17 -29.06
C LEU A 61 22.62 -11.82 -27.76
N GLU A 62 23.83 -12.35 -27.60
CA GLU A 62 24.70 -12.09 -26.46
C GLU A 62 24.94 -10.59 -26.24
N ASN A 63 25.37 -9.88 -27.28
CA ASN A 63 25.65 -8.44 -27.20
C ASN A 63 24.39 -7.65 -26.84
N TYR A 64 23.24 -8.03 -27.39
CA TYR A 64 21.97 -7.39 -27.09
C TYR A 64 21.55 -7.63 -25.63
N MET A 65 21.59 -8.89 -25.17
CA MET A 65 21.25 -9.23 -23.79
C MET A 65 22.19 -8.57 -22.78
N LEU A 66 23.50 -8.63 -22.98
CA LEU A 66 24.48 -7.98 -22.10
C LEU A 66 24.25 -6.47 -22.01
N LYS A 67 23.87 -5.83 -23.13
CA LYS A 67 23.49 -4.42 -23.15
C LYS A 67 22.22 -4.16 -22.32
N CYS A 68 21.18 -4.98 -22.48
CA CYS A 68 19.94 -4.86 -21.72
C CYS A 68 20.15 -5.09 -20.21
N ILE A 69 20.93 -6.10 -19.84
CA ILE A 69 21.32 -6.35 -18.44
C ILE A 69 22.07 -5.15 -17.88
N ASN A 70 23.08 -4.64 -18.59
CA ASN A 70 23.85 -3.49 -18.13
C ASN A 70 22.98 -2.24 -17.92
N LEU A 71 21.98 -2.02 -18.79
CA LEU A 71 21.03 -0.92 -18.66
C LEU A 71 20.15 -1.08 -17.42
N GLU A 72 19.59 -2.28 -17.19
CA GLU A 72 18.70 -2.54 -16.07
C GLU A 72 19.43 -2.42 -14.73
N LEU A 73 20.63 -2.99 -14.62
CA LEU A 73 21.42 -2.88 -13.38
C LEU A 73 21.85 -1.43 -13.12
N GLY A 74 22.21 -0.68 -14.17
CA GLY A 74 22.50 0.74 -14.05
C GLY A 74 21.31 1.57 -13.58
N ARG A 75 20.10 1.21 -14.02
CA ARG A 75 18.85 1.83 -13.57
C ARG A 75 18.62 1.61 -12.09
N ILE A 76 18.73 0.37 -11.60
CA ILE A 76 18.48 0.05 -10.19
C ILE A 76 19.47 0.77 -9.27
N VAL A 77 20.75 0.84 -9.67
CA VAL A 77 21.76 1.63 -8.94
C VAL A 77 21.38 3.12 -8.91
N SER A 78 20.96 3.68 -10.05
CA SER A 78 20.53 5.08 -10.11
C SER A 78 19.32 5.35 -9.21
N ASP A 79 18.36 4.42 -9.20
CA ASP A 79 17.15 4.53 -8.38
C ASP A 79 17.50 4.41 -6.89
N SER A 80 18.39 3.50 -6.50
CA SER A 80 18.83 3.35 -5.10
C SER A 80 19.51 4.61 -4.57
N TYR A 81 20.38 5.26 -5.37
CA TYR A 81 20.98 6.54 -5.00
C TYR A 81 19.93 7.64 -4.78
N LYS A 82 18.88 7.65 -5.61
CA LYS A 82 17.78 8.60 -5.45
C LYS A 82 17.05 8.39 -4.13
N TYR A 83 16.74 7.14 -3.76
CA TYR A 83 16.12 6.82 -2.48
C TYR A 83 17.00 7.26 -1.31
N GLN A 84 18.27 6.84 -1.27
CA GLN A 84 19.20 7.20 -0.20
C GLN A 84 19.38 8.71 -0.05
N SER A 85 19.36 9.48 -1.15
CA SER A 85 19.47 10.94 -1.07
C SER A 85 18.23 11.65 -0.48
N GLN A 86 17.10 10.95 -0.41
CA GLN A 86 15.79 11.52 -0.01
C GLN A 86 15.30 11.01 1.34
N THR A 87 16.00 10.06 1.96
CA THR A 87 15.54 9.38 3.17
C THR A 87 16.69 9.20 4.15
N ASP A 88 16.44 9.54 5.42
CA ASP A 88 17.32 9.21 6.52
C ASP A 88 16.79 7.99 7.28
N SER A 89 17.69 7.14 7.78
CA SER A 89 17.30 6.01 8.62
C SER A 89 16.90 6.50 10.02
N ILE A 90 15.73 6.07 10.50
CA ILE A 90 15.26 6.38 11.85
C ILE A 90 16.25 5.86 12.91
N ASP A 91 16.79 4.66 12.71
CA ASP A 91 17.77 4.08 13.63
C ASP A 91 19.04 4.93 13.70
N GLU A 92 19.50 5.48 12.58
CA GLU A 92 20.65 6.37 12.53
C GLU A 92 20.37 7.69 13.27
N LEU A 93 19.18 8.26 13.10
CA LEU A 93 18.75 9.45 13.83
C LEU A 93 18.71 9.19 15.35
N LEU A 94 18.17 8.05 15.77
CA LEU A 94 18.15 7.62 17.18
C LEU A 94 19.56 7.45 17.74
N ILE A 95 20.47 6.80 17.00
CA ILE A 95 21.88 6.65 17.39
C ILE A 95 22.57 8.01 17.54
N ASN A 96 22.25 8.96 16.65
CA ASN A 96 22.75 10.33 16.71
C ASN A 96 22.10 11.19 17.80
N GLY A 97 21.24 10.60 18.64
CA GLY A 97 20.62 11.27 19.78
C GLY A 97 19.48 12.22 19.43
N ILE A 98 18.92 12.11 18.22
CA ILE A 98 17.75 12.88 17.80
C ILE A 98 16.51 12.26 18.44
N ASP A 99 15.76 13.06 19.21
CA ASP A 99 14.50 12.61 19.81
C ASP A 99 13.40 12.51 18.75
N VAL A 100 13.24 11.30 18.19
CA VAL A 100 12.26 11.02 17.15
C VAL A 100 10.82 11.15 17.66
N ASN A 101 10.60 11.05 18.98
CA ASN A 101 9.26 11.22 19.58
C ASN A 101 8.69 12.62 19.36
N SER A 102 9.55 13.62 19.14
CA SER A 102 9.13 14.96 18.77
C SER A 102 8.39 15.02 17.42
N PHE A 103 8.73 14.13 16.48
CA PHE A 103 8.04 13.98 15.18
C PHE A 103 6.80 13.07 15.26
N LEU A 104 6.75 12.18 16.26
CA LEU A 104 5.66 11.25 16.50
C LEU A 104 4.54 11.81 17.38
N LYS A 105 4.55 13.12 17.64
CA LYS A 105 3.35 13.85 18.06
C LYS A 105 2.34 13.82 16.92
N SER A 106 1.75 12.66 16.71
CA SER A 106 0.50 12.53 15.99
C SER A 106 -0.50 13.46 16.67
N ASP A 107 -1.34 14.11 15.87
CA ASP A 107 -2.51 14.89 16.32
C ASP A 107 -3.56 14.01 17.04
N THR A 108 -3.14 12.94 17.74
CA THR A 108 -3.97 12.03 18.53
C THR A 108 -4.15 12.51 19.97
N GLU A 109 -3.71 13.72 20.30
CA GLU A 109 -4.45 14.48 21.31
C GLU A 109 -5.83 14.78 20.70
N ILE A 110 -6.72 13.77 20.76
CA ILE A 110 -8.15 14.00 20.72
C ILE A 110 -8.35 15.03 21.82
N ASP A 111 -8.61 16.27 21.41
CA ASP A 111 -8.88 17.35 22.34
C ASP A 111 -10.06 16.88 23.20
N ASN A 112 -9.78 16.49 24.44
CA ASN A 112 -10.79 15.98 25.36
C ASN A 112 -11.93 16.98 25.52
N GLN A 113 -11.65 18.28 25.32
CA GLN A 113 -12.64 19.33 25.31
C GLN A 113 -13.58 19.23 24.10
N SER A 114 -13.03 19.00 22.90
CA SER A 114 -13.82 18.73 21.68
C SER A 114 -14.67 17.47 21.79
N LEU A 115 -14.16 16.40 22.43
CA LEU A 115 -14.91 15.17 22.65
C LEU A 115 -16.07 15.37 23.64
N VAL A 116 -15.82 16.08 24.75
CA VAL A 116 -16.86 16.41 25.74
C VAL A 116 -17.94 17.32 25.14
N ILE A 117 -17.58 18.28 24.27
CA ILE A 117 -18.56 19.12 23.56
C ILE A 117 -19.40 18.26 22.60
N PHE A 118 -18.77 17.32 21.90
CA PHE A 118 -19.47 16.40 20.99
C PHE A 118 -20.46 15.49 21.72
N GLU A 119 -20.07 14.91 22.87
CA GLU A 119 -20.95 14.07 23.69
C GLU A 119 -22.16 14.85 24.22
N ASN A 120 -21.95 16.07 24.75
CA ASN A 120 -23.05 16.90 25.26
C ASN A 120 -24.05 17.33 24.17
N ASN A 121 -23.56 17.66 22.97
CA ASN A 121 -24.42 18.03 21.85
C ASN A 121 -25.23 16.83 21.33
N LEU A 122 -24.63 15.62 21.32
CA LEU A 122 -25.34 14.39 20.98
C LEU A 122 -26.43 14.06 21.99
N GLU A 123 -26.17 14.18 23.29
CA GLU A 123 -27.19 13.94 24.31
C GLU A 123 -28.41 14.84 24.12
N GLY A 124 -28.20 16.13 23.86
CA GLY A 124 -29.30 17.08 23.64
C GLY A 124 -30.14 16.78 22.38
N VAL A 125 -29.50 16.33 21.31
CA VAL A 125 -30.18 15.98 20.05
C VAL A 125 -30.90 14.63 20.15
N LEU A 126 -30.29 13.65 20.81
CA LEU A 126 -30.86 12.31 20.98
C LEU A 126 -32.04 12.31 21.97
N PHE A 127 -32.05 13.19 22.98
CA PHE A 127 -33.18 13.30 23.92
C PHE A 127 -34.50 13.72 23.24
N ASN A 128 -34.42 14.41 22.10
CA ASN A 128 -35.59 14.86 21.34
C ASN A 128 -36.18 13.79 20.43
N LEU A 129 -35.48 12.66 20.24
CA LEU A 129 -35.99 11.53 19.47
C LEU A 129 -36.78 10.59 20.37
N ASP A 130 -37.96 10.19 19.90
CA ASP A 130 -38.74 9.12 20.52
C ASP A 130 -37.92 7.83 20.64
N GLU A 131 -38.15 7.03 21.70
CA GLU A 131 -37.38 5.81 22.01
C GLU A 131 -37.38 4.83 20.83
N ARG A 132 -38.51 4.76 20.13
CA ARG A 132 -38.67 3.94 18.93
C ARG A 132 -37.81 4.42 17.76
N LYS A 133 -37.66 5.75 17.59
CA LYS A 133 -36.82 6.36 16.56
C LYS A 133 -35.33 6.14 16.88
N LEU A 134 -34.93 6.30 18.15
CA LEU A 134 -33.58 6.01 18.62
C LEU A 134 -33.17 4.56 18.35
N ASN A 135 -34.05 3.62 18.66
CA ASN A 135 -33.78 2.20 18.44
C ASN A 135 -33.51 1.88 16.95
N ILE A 136 -34.25 2.49 16.01
CA ILE A 136 -34.04 2.29 14.57
C ILE A 136 -32.64 2.76 14.13
N ILE A 137 -32.20 3.93 14.60
CA ILE A 137 -30.86 4.48 14.30
C ILE A 137 -29.76 3.60 14.90
N PHE A 138 -29.95 3.16 16.15
CA PHE A 138 -28.99 2.32 16.84
C PHE A 138 -28.81 0.97 16.15
N GLU A 139 -29.91 0.28 15.83
CA GLU A 139 -29.87 -1.02 15.16
C GLU A 139 -29.28 -0.92 13.75
N PHE A 140 -29.55 0.16 13.01
CA PHE A 140 -29.06 0.34 11.64
C PHE A 140 -27.58 0.75 11.58
N TYR A 141 -27.16 1.79 12.30
CA TYR A 141 -25.79 2.33 12.18
C TYR A 141 -24.77 1.66 13.10
N PHE A 142 -25.17 1.27 14.31
CA PHE A 142 -24.23 0.73 15.30
C PHE A 142 -24.19 -0.80 15.33
N LYS A 143 -25.33 -1.46 15.05
CA LYS A 143 -25.39 -2.92 14.95
C LYS A 143 -25.40 -3.45 13.51
N GLY A 144 -25.51 -2.58 12.51
CA GLY A 144 -25.45 -2.95 11.09
C GLY A 144 -26.63 -3.81 10.60
N ARG A 145 -27.78 -3.78 11.29
CA ARG A 145 -28.97 -4.54 10.88
C ARG A 145 -29.60 -3.93 9.63
N THR A 146 -30.23 -4.76 8.80
CA THR A 146 -30.94 -4.26 7.62
C THR A 146 -32.34 -3.76 7.96
N PHE A 147 -32.95 -2.92 7.11
CA PHE A 147 -34.35 -2.51 7.29
C PHE A 147 -35.35 -3.68 7.29
N LYS A 148 -35.00 -4.83 6.70
CA LYS A 148 -35.84 -6.03 6.77
C LYS A 148 -35.81 -6.65 8.16
N ASP A 149 -34.63 -6.74 8.76
CA ASP A 149 -34.45 -7.31 10.10
C ASP A 149 -35.13 -6.42 11.14
N ILE A 150 -34.92 -5.10 11.06
CA ILE A 150 -35.55 -4.11 11.94
C ILE A 150 -37.08 -4.12 11.79
N ALA A 151 -37.58 -4.29 10.56
CA ALA A 151 -39.01 -4.36 10.29
C ALA A 151 -39.68 -5.58 10.91
N ASN A 152 -39.00 -6.73 10.88
CA ASN A 152 -39.46 -7.96 11.52
C ASN A 152 -39.55 -7.79 13.04
N ASP A 153 -38.53 -7.19 13.65
CA ASP A 153 -38.48 -6.96 15.10
C ASP A 153 -39.55 -5.96 15.58
N LEU A 154 -39.89 -4.98 14.73
CA LEU A 154 -40.87 -3.93 15.04
C LEU A 154 -42.29 -4.23 14.53
N GLU A 155 -42.52 -5.42 13.96
CA GLU A 155 -43.78 -5.87 13.35
C GLU A 155 -44.40 -4.85 12.36
N ILE A 156 -43.56 -4.22 11.54
CA ILE A 156 -43.96 -3.25 10.51
C ILE A 156 -43.37 -3.60 9.15
N SER A 157 -43.77 -2.90 8.09
CA SER A 157 -43.19 -3.14 6.77
C SER A 157 -41.77 -2.53 6.64
N PRO A 158 -40.87 -3.13 5.86
CA PRO A 158 -39.55 -2.54 5.58
C PRO A 158 -39.61 -1.14 4.97
N SER A 159 -40.65 -0.87 4.16
CA SER A 159 -40.91 0.47 3.61
C SER A 159 -41.24 1.48 4.71
N ARG A 160 -42.00 1.07 5.75
CA ARG A 160 -42.30 1.94 6.89
C ARG A 160 -41.04 2.25 7.71
N VAL A 161 -40.15 1.29 7.91
CA VAL A 161 -38.84 1.52 8.55
C VAL A 161 -38.00 2.51 7.76
N SER A 162 -37.95 2.37 6.43
CA SER A 162 -37.23 3.31 5.57
C SER A 162 -37.78 4.73 5.68
N GLN A 163 -39.10 4.90 5.72
CA GLN A 163 -39.73 6.22 5.89
C GLN A 163 -39.40 6.82 7.26
N LEU A 164 -39.51 6.04 8.33
CA LEU A 164 -39.16 6.48 9.68
C LEU A 164 -37.68 6.87 9.76
N HIS A 165 -36.79 6.09 9.16
CA HIS A 165 -35.37 6.43 9.08
C HIS A 165 -35.15 7.78 8.38
N THR A 166 -35.79 8.02 7.23
CA THR A 166 -35.69 9.31 6.54
C THR A 166 -36.22 10.47 7.40
N GLU A 167 -37.35 10.28 8.08
CA GLU A 167 -37.91 11.27 9.01
C GLU A 167 -36.91 11.60 10.13
N ILE A 168 -36.27 10.59 10.73
CA ILE A 168 -35.28 10.76 11.78
C ILE A 168 -34.05 11.54 11.29
N ILE A 169 -33.52 11.22 10.10
CA ILE A 169 -32.36 11.93 9.55
C ILE A 169 -32.70 13.41 9.27
N LEU A 170 -33.92 13.70 8.83
CA LEU A 170 -34.38 15.08 8.64
C LEU A 170 -34.53 15.81 9.98
N ASP A 171 -35.14 15.17 10.98
CA ASP A 171 -35.28 15.70 12.34
C ASP A 171 -33.90 16.00 12.96
N LEU A 172 -32.95 15.07 12.81
CA LEU A 172 -31.57 15.23 13.30
C LEU A 172 -30.86 16.40 12.61
N ARG A 173 -31.00 16.52 11.28
CA ARG A 173 -30.38 17.62 10.51
C ARG A 173 -30.93 18.98 10.91
N ASP A 174 -32.24 19.08 11.09
CA ASP A 174 -32.90 20.36 11.35
C ASP A 174 -32.68 20.82 12.82
N ASN A 175 -32.45 19.88 13.74
CA ASN A 175 -32.13 20.13 15.15
C ASN A 175 -30.61 20.20 15.45
N TRP A 176 -29.74 20.04 14.45
CA TRP A 176 -28.28 20.13 14.60
C TRP A 176 -27.80 21.59 14.59
N LYS A 177 -28.13 22.36 15.64
CA LYS A 177 -27.64 23.75 15.82
C LYS A 177 -26.99 23.97 17.17
#